data_AF-B0G9U9-F1
#
_entry.id   AF-B0G9U9-F1
#
_cell.length_a   1.000
_cell.length_b   1.000
_cell.length_c   1.000
_cell.angle_alpha   90.00
_cell.angle_beta   90.00
_cell.angle_gamma   90.00
#
_symmetry.space_group_name_H-M   'P 1'
#
loop_
_entity.id
_entity.type
_entity.pdbx_description
1 polymer ?
#
loop_
_entity_poly.entity_id
_entity_poly.type
_entity_poly.pdbx_seq_one_letter_code
_entity_poly.pdbx_strand_id
1 'polypeptide(L)'
;MINGKHRSDMELVAQGAGNIASALFGGIPATGAIARTSANIKNGGRTPIAGMVHSITLVIVLVVLMPYAGLIPMPTIAAALNRAEEIITIS
;
A
#
# COMPACT_ATOMS: atom_id res chain seq x y z
N MET A 1 -1.73 -11.85 13.13
CA MET A 1 -1.95 -10.45 12.67
C MET A 1 -3.16 -9.81 13.36
N ILE A 2 -4.28 -10.53 13.52
CA ILE A 2 -5.45 -10.05 14.29
C ILE A 2 -5.55 -10.92 15.55
N ASN A 3 -5.40 -10.33 16.75
CA ASN A 3 -5.32 -10.97 18.08
C ASN A 3 -4.01 -11.70 18.48
N GLY A 4 -2.84 -11.29 17.98
CA GLY A 4 -1.54 -11.81 18.44
C GLY A 4 -0.53 -10.70 18.75
N LYS A 5 0.45 -10.97 19.63
CA LYS A 5 1.52 -10.01 19.98
C LYS A 5 2.32 -9.65 18.72
N HIS A 6 2.30 -8.37 18.32
CA HIS A 6 3.10 -7.89 17.20
C HIS A 6 4.56 -7.77 17.64
N ARG A 7 5.50 -8.11 16.75
CA ARG A 7 6.94 -7.97 17.00
C ARG A 7 7.42 -6.67 16.35
N SER A 8 7.29 -5.56 17.09
CA SER A 8 7.59 -4.21 16.60
C SER A 8 8.98 -4.09 15.97
N ASP A 9 10.02 -4.66 16.61
CA ASP A 9 11.39 -4.60 16.09
C ASP A 9 11.52 -5.25 14.71
N MET A 10 10.78 -6.34 14.48
CA MET A 10 10.80 -7.03 13.20
C MET A 10 9.94 -6.35 12.15
N GLU A 11 8.88 -5.66 12.55
CA GLU A 11 8.15 -4.80 11.64
C GLU A 11 9.02 -3.62 11.17
N LEU A 12 9.79 -3.01 12.08
CA LEU A 12 10.71 -1.92 11.76
C LEU A 12 11.82 -2.38 10.81
N VAL A 13 12.46 -3.52 11.11
CA VAL A 13 13.49 -4.11 10.21
C VAL A 13 12.89 -4.46 8.84
N ALA A 14 11.68 -5.03 8.80
CA ALA A 14 11.00 -5.35 7.55
C ALA A 14 10.68 -4.12 6.70
N GLN A 15 10.18 -3.03 7.31
CA GLN A 15 9.94 -1.76 6.61
C GLN A 15 11.25 -1.13 6.14
N GLY A 16 12.30 -1.18 6.96
CA GLY A 16 13.63 -0.69 6.58
C GLY A 16 14.19 -1.42 5.36
N ALA A 17 14.17 -2.76 5.38
CA ALA A 17 14.58 -3.58 4.24
C ALA A 17 13.72 -3.31 2.98
N GLY A 18 12.41 -3.16 3.16
CA GLY A 18 11.49 -2.81 2.08
C GLY A 18 11.77 -1.46 1.44
N ASN A 19 12.10 -0.45 2.26
CA ASN A 19 12.43 0.89 1.77
C ASN A 19 13.80 0.95 1.09
N ILE A 20 14.79 0.18 1.56
CA ILE A 20 16.07 0.02 0.85
C ILE A 20 15.82 -0.59 -0.54
N ALA A 21 15.02 -1.67 -0.61
CA ALA A 21 14.65 -2.27 -1.89
C ALA A 21 13.91 -1.26 -2.78
N SER A 22 12.93 -0.52 -2.25
CA SER A 22 12.19 0.53 -2.98
C SER A 22 13.14 1.55 -3.60
N ALA A 23 14.07 2.10 -2.82
CA ALA A 23 15.04 3.09 -3.28
C ALA A 23 15.94 2.56 -4.41
N LEU A 24 16.37 1.29 -4.35
CA LEU A 24 17.18 0.67 -5.41
C LEU A 24 16.44 0.57 -6.76
N PHE A 25 15.12 0.50 -6.75
CA PHE A 25 14.28 0.48 -7.96
C PHE A 25 13.71 1.87 -8.33
N GLY A 26 14.21 2.96 -7.72
CA GLY A 26 13.71 4.32 -7.97
C GLY A 26 12.35 4.61 -7.35
N GLY A 27 11.91 3.77 -6.40
CA GLY A 27 10.66 3.93 -5.68
C GLY A 27 10.75 4.95 -4.53
N ILE A 28 9.58 5.35 -4.03
CA ILE A 28 9.45 6.27 -2.91
C ILE A 28 9.41 5.52 -1.57
N PRO A 29 9.72 6.18 -0.43
CA PRO A 29 9.56 5.59 0.88
C PRO A 29 8.11 5.14 1.12
N ALA A 30 7.95 3.92 1.61
CA ALA A 30 6.66 3.32 1.91
C ALA A 30 6.52 3.04 3.41
N THR A 31 5.27 3.10 3.88
CA THR A 31 4.86 2.74 5.24
C THR A 31 3.63 1.83 5.19
N GLY A 32 3.23 1.30 6.35
CA GLY A 32 2.01 0.51 6.49
C GLY A 32 0.76 1.29 6.06
N ALA A 33 -0.02 0.72 5.15
CA ALA A 33 -1.26 1.34 4.67
C ALA A 33 -2.47 0.92 5.55
N ILE A 34 -2.81 1.73 6.55
CA ILE A 34 -3.88 1.44 7.53
C ILE A 34 -5.23 1.18 6.84
N ALA A 35 -5.60 2.03 5.88
CA ALA A 35 -6.85 1.89 5.12
C ALA A 35 -6.93 0.56 4.35
N ARG A 36 -5.81 0.09 3.78
CA ARG A 36 -5.74 -1.20 3.08
C ARG A 36 -5.86 -2.35 4.06
N THR A 37 -5.14 -2.29 5.17
CA THR A 37 -5.16 -3.34 6.19
C THR A 37 -6.56 -3.49 6.80
N SER A 38 -7.25 -2.39 7.09
CA SER A 38 -8.61 -2.42 7.63
C SER A 38 -9.62 -2.98 6.61
N ALA A 39 -9.55 -2.58 5.34
CA ALA A 39 -10.37 -3.15 4.27
C ALA A 39 -10.10 -4.65 4.07
N ASN A 40 -8.83 -5.06 4.08
CA ASN A 40 -8.45 -6.46 3.95
C ASN A 40 -8.98 -7.32 5.11
N ILE A 41 -8.92 -6.81 6.35
CA ILE A 41 -9.47 -7.49 7.53
C ILE A 41 -11.00 -7.59 7.43
N LYS A 42 -11.69 -6.53 7.01
CA LYS A 42 -13.15 -6.54 6.78
C LYS A 42 -13.57 -7.56 5.73
N ASN A 43 -12.74 -7.78 4.71
CA ASN A 43 -12.94 -8.80 3.67
C ASN A 43 -12.47 -10.20 4.08
N GLY A 44 -12.15 -10.43 5.36
CA GLY A 44 -11.77 -11.75 5.87
C GLY A 44 -10.29 -12.12 5.68
N GLY A 45 -9.42 -11.19 5.27
CA GLY A 45 -7.99 -11.43 5.14
C GLY A 45 -7.31 -11.59 6.51
N ARG A 46 -6.68 -12.74 6.74
CA ARG A 46 -6.03 -13.08 8.03
C ARG A 46 -4.55 -13.44 7.93
N THR A 47 -4.05 -13.63 6.70
CA THR A 47 -2.70 -14.11 6.41
C THR A 47 -1.91 -13.08 5.58
N PRO A 48 -0.56 -13.13 5.61
CA PRO A 48 0.28 -12.26 4.78
C PRO A 48 0.13 -12.52 3.26
N ILE A 49 -0.53 -13.61 2.89
CA ILE A 49 -0.77 -14.00 1.49
C ILE A 49 -1.59 -12.94 0.75
N ALA A 50 -2.57 -12.33 1.41
CA ALA A 50 -3.37 -11.26 0.80
C ALA A 50 -2.50 -10.07 0.35
N GLY A 51 -1.46 -9.73 1.13
CA GLY A 51 -0.51 -8.69 0.77
C GLY A 51 0.36 -9.08 -0.43
N MET A 52 0.86 -10.33 -0.47
CA MET A 52 1.65 -10.83 -1.60
C MET A 52 0.86 -10.87 -2.90
N VAL A 53 -0.37 -11.38 -2.85
CA VAL A 53 -1.28 -11.40 -4.01
C VAL A 53 -1.56 -9.97 -4.49
N HIS A 54 -1.85 -9.04 -3.57
CA HIS A 54 -2.06 -7.64 -3.92
C HIS A 54 -0.85 -7.01 -4.63
N SER A 55 0.37 -7.27 -4.15
CA SER A 55 1.59 -6.76 -4.78
C SER A 55 1.79 -7.31 -6.19
N ILE A 56 1.57 -8.62 -6.40
CA ILE A 56 1.66 -9.24 -7.74
C ILE A 56 0.59 -8.65 -8.66
N THR A 57 -0.66 -8.54 -8.19
CA THR A 57 -1.75 -7.93 -8.96
C THR A 57 -1.41 -6.49 -9.36
N LEU A 58 -0.84 -5.69 -8.45
CA LEU A 58 -0.41 -4.32 -8.77
C LEU A 58 0.67 -4.29 -9.85
N VAL A 59 1.66 -5.17 -9.79
CA VAL A 59 2.71 -5.25 -10.82
C VAL A 59 2.10 -5.59 -12.18
N ILE A 60 1.20 -6.57 -12.24
CA ILE A 60 0.52 -6.96 -13.49
C ILE A 60 -0.31 -5.79 -14.03
N VAL A 61 -1.10 -5.15 -13.17
CA VAL A 61 -1.94 -3.99 -13.52
C VAL A 61 -1.07 -2.85 -14.04
N LEU A 62 0.06 -2.55 -13.40
CA LEU A 62 0.98 -1.52 -13.85
C LEU A 62 1.50 -1.85 -15.25
N VAL A 63 2.03 -3.05 -15.48
CA VAL A 63 2.58 -3.42 -16.80
C VAL A 63 1.52 -3.36 -17.91
N VAL A 64 0.29 -3.78 -17.62
CA VAL A 64 -0.80 -3.82 -18.62
C VAL A 64 -1.43 -2.44 -18.85
N LEU A 65 -1.67 -1.67 -17.79
CA LEU A 65 -2.39 -0.38 -17.86
C LEU A 65 -1.48 0.84 -17.95
N MET A 66 -0.15 0.69 -17.87
CA MET A 66 0.82 1.77 -18.10
C MET A 66 0.51 2.65 -19.33
N PRO A 67 0.17 2.12 -20.53
CA PRO A 67 -0.12 2.98 -21.68
C PRO A 67 -1.36 3.87 -21.49
N TYR A 68 -2.30 3.48 -20.62
CA TYR A 68 -3.51 4.26 -20.32
C TYR A 68 -3.29 5.28 -19.19
N ALA A 69 -2.18 5.19 -18.44
CA ALA A 69 -1.92 6.07 -17.31
C ALA A 69 -1.85 7.56 -17.72
N GLY A 70 -1.41 7.86 -18.95
CA GLY A 70 -1.34 9.23 -19.47
C GLY A 70 -2.71 9.88 -19.76
N LEU A 71 -3.80 9.10 -19.75
CA LEU A 71 -5.16 9.60 -19.95
C LEU A 71 -5.84 10.04 -18.65
N ILE A 72 -5.20 9.79 -17.49
CA ILE A 72 -5.79 10.11 -16.19
C ILE A 72 -5.74 11.63 -15.99
N PRO A 73 -6.91 12.30 -15.84
CA PRO A 73 -6.93 13.73 -15.59
C PRO A 73 -6.29 14.08 -14.25
N MET A 74 -5.40 15.08 -14.23
CA MET A 74 -4.79 15.59 -13.00
C MET A 74 -5.79 15.98 -11.90
N PRO A 75 -6.98 16.56 -12.19
CA PRO A 75 -7.99 16.85 -11.17
C PRO A 75 -8.44 15.62 -10.39
N THR A 76 -8.48 14.44 -11.04
CA THR A 76 -8.87 13.18 -10.38
C THR A 76 -7.83 12.73 -9.36
N ILE A 77 -6.54 12.89 -9.68
CA ILE A 77 -5.43 12.56 -8.77
C ILE A 77 -5.42 13.52 -7.58
N ALA A 78 -5.60 14.82 -7.83
CA ALA A 78 -5.66 15.83 -6.78
C ALA A 78 -6.85 15.61 -5.82
N ALA A 79 -8.03 15.28 -6.36
CA ALA A 79 -9.20 14.97 -5.55
C ALA A 79 -8.99 13.71 -4.68
N ALA A 80 -8.34 12.69 -5.22
CA ALA A 80 -8.02 11.47 -4.47
C ALA A 80 -7.04 11.73 -3.31
N LEU A 81 -6.05 12.60 -3.52
CA LEU A 81 -5.11 13.02 -2.47
C LEU A 81 -5.83 13.78 -1.35
N ASN A 82 -6.63 14.80 -1.71
CA ASN A 82 -7.39 15.59 -0.73
C ASN A 82 -8.33 14.70 0.11
N ARG A 83 -8.94 13.69 -0.52
CA ARG A 83 -9.77 12.69 0.17
C ARG A 83 -8.95 11.86 1.18
N ALA A 84 -7.70 11.54 0.84
CA ALA A 84 -6.82 10.78 1.73
C ALA A 84 -6.40 11.59 2.97
N GLU A 85 -6.18 12.91 2.83
CA GLU A 85 -5.90 13.80 3.96
C GLU A 85 -7.08 13.87 4.94
N GLU A 86 -8.30 13.95 4.41
CA GLU A 86 -9.54 13.97 5.20
C GLU A 86 -9.65 12.72 6.10
N ILE A 87 -9.33 11.54 5.57
CA ILE A 87 -9.38 10.27 6.33
C ILE A 87 -8.34 10.25 7.47
N ILE A 88 -7.20 10.91 7.30
CA ILE A 88 -6.14 10.99 8.33
C ILE A 88 -6.53 11.99 9.42
N THR A 89 -7.19 13.10 9.08
CA THR A 89 -7.63 14.10 10.06
C THR A 89 -8.78 13.61 10.97
N ILE A 90 -9.62 12.69 10.49
CA ILE A 90 -10.78 12.17 11.25
C ILE A 90 -10.43 10.90 12.07
N SER A 91 -9.23 10.34 11.90
CA SER A 91 -8.78 9.12 12.61
C SER A 91 -7.81 9.42 13.75
#